data_AF-A0A7S1ZJ61-F1
#
_entry.id   AF-A0A7S1ZJ61-F1
#
_cell.length_a   1.000
_cell.length_b   1.000
_cell.length_c   1.000
_cell.angle_alpha   90.00
_cell.angle_beta   90.00
_cell.angle_gamma   90.00
#
_symmetry.space_group_name_H-M   'P 1'
#
loop_
_entity.id
_entity.type
_entity.pdbx_description
1 polymer ?
#
loop_
_entity_poly.entity_id
_entity_poly.type
_entity_poly.pdbx_seq_one_letter_code
_entity_poly.pdbx_strand_id
1 'polypeptide(L)'
;SIFGKWDISTIFSVAENIQIEEWLREDGISHQVKLLYRASRDGWGGKDFHGLCDNKGPTVTVIQSSGEYVFGGFTEISWTSSGGKKPSPKAFLFALRTHSGLGPAKMRQTGKSSDWAVYHKGEDGPIFGG
;
A
#
# COMPACT_ATOMS: atom_id res chain seq x y z
N SER A 1 21.29 -13.36 -4.90
CA SER A 1 20.02 -12.61 -5.07
C SER A 1 19.67 -11.98 -3.74
N ILE A 2 19.45 -10.67 -3.70
CA ILE A 2 19.14 -9.91 -2.49
C ILE A 2 17.66 -9.54 -2.53
N PHE A 3 16.81 -10.42 -2.00
CA PHE A 3 15.42 -10.09 -1.74
C PHE A 3 15.36 -9.31 -0.43
N GLY A 4 14.65 -8.19 -0.44
CA GLY A 4 14.48 -7.32 0.72
C GLY A 4 13.88 -8.14 1.86
N LYS A 5 14.60 -8.23 2.98
CA LYS A 5 14.05 -8.78 4.22
C LYS A 5 13.02 -7.80 4.74
N TRP A 6 11.76 -8.05 4.43
CA TRP A 6 10.65 -7.54 5.23
C TRP A 6 10.85 -7.98 6.67
N ASP A 7 10.51 -7.12 7.62
CA ASP A 7 10.45 -7.52 9.03
C ASP A 7 9.36 -8.60 9.16
N ILE A 8 9.79 -9.85 9.09
CA ILE A 8 9.00 -11.09 9.13
C ILE A 8 8.21 -11.28 10.43
N SER A 9 8.25 -10.31 11.35
CA SER A 9 7.50 -10.32 12.60
C SER A 9 6.01 -9.96 12.46
N THR A 10 5.44 -9.71 11.27
CA THR A 10 4.06 -9.14 11.22
C THR A 10 3.14 -9.42 10.02
N ILE A 11 1.84 -9.48 10.38
CA ILE A 11 0.60 -9.21 9.65
C ILE A 11 0.25 -10.16 8.49
N PHE A 12 1.20 -10.58 7.65
CA PHE A 12 0.92 -11.48 6.53
C PHE A 12 2.10 -12.40 6.19
N SER A 13 1.79 -13.57 5.63
CA SER A 13 2.69 -14.70 5.38
C SER A 13 3.73 -14.43 4.29
N VAL A 14 4.75 -15.28 4.22
CA VAL A 14 5.76 -15.24 3.15
C VAL A 14 5.12 -15.32 1.76
N ALA A 15 4.08 -16.14 1.60
CA ALA A 15 3.37 -16.27 0.33
C ALA A 15 2.64 -14.98 -0.08
N GLU A 16 2.01 -14.31 0.89
CA GLU A 16 1.35 -13.02 0.67
C GLU A 16 2.37 -11.92 0.30
N ASN A 17 3.56 -11.95 0.90
CA ASN A 17 4.64 -11.05 0.50
C ASN A 17 5.12 -11.31 -0.93
N ILE A 18 5.33 -12.57 -1.30
CA ILE A 18 5.72 -12.96 -2.67
C ILE A 18 4.68 -12.46 -3.67
N GLN A 19 3.38 -12.60 -3.36
CA GLN A 19 2.32 -12.16 -4.26
C GLN A 19 2.35 -10.64 -4.51
N ILE A 20 2.58 -9.83 -3.46
CA ILE A 20 2.76 -8.38 -3.61
C ILE A 20 3.98 -8.09 -4.49
N GLU A 21 5.11 -8.76 -4.24
CA GLU A 21 6.33 -8.56 -5.03
C GLU A 21 6.14 -8.92 -6.51
N GLU A 22 5.39 -9.97 -6.82
CA GLU A 22 5.04 -10.33 -8.21
C GLU A 22 4.23 -9.22 -8.88
N TRP A 23 3.18 -8.71 -8.21
CA TRP A 23 2.39 -7.61 -8.75
C TRP A 23 3.19 -6.33 -8.97
N LEU A 24 4.17 -6.04 -8.11
CA LEU A 24 5.09 -4.92 -8.30
C LEU A 24 5.99 -5.15 -9.52
N ARG A 25 6.54 -6.36 -9.68
CA ARG A 25 7.39 -6.71 -10.82
C ARG A 25 6.66 -6.61 -12.16
N GLU A 26 5.40 -7.02 -12.23
CA GLU A 26 4.56 -6.86 -13.43
C GLU A 26 4.47 -5.40 -13.90
N ASP A 27 4.51 -4.44 -12.97
CA ASP A 27 4.45 -3.00 -13.26
C ASP A 27 5.84 -2.35 -13.45
N GLY A 28 6.87 -3.19 -13.55
CA GLY A 28 8.27 -2.79 -13.71
C GLY A 28 8.85 -2.15 -12.44
N ILE A 29 8.26 -2.43 -11.27
CA ILE A 29 8.72 -1.88 -9.99
C ILE A 29 9.64 -2.91 -9.33
N SER A 30 10.92 -2.58 -9.26
CA SER A 30 11.93 -3.39 -8.57
C SER A 30 12.63 -2.52 -7.55
N HIS A 31 12.25 -2.65 -6.28
CA HIS A 31 12.84 -1.91 -5.17
C HIS A 31 13.03 -2.81 -3.96
N GLN A 32 14.05 -2.51 -3.16
CA GLN A 32 14.12 -3.07 -1.82
C GLN A 32 13.01 -2.46 -0.97
N VAL A 33 12.21 -3.31 -0.34
CA VAL A 33 11.16 -2.83 0.53
C VAL A 33 11.66 -2.73 1.96
N LYS A 34 11.24 -1.66 2.63
CA LYS A 34 11.58 -1.35 4.01
C LYS A 34 10.29 -0.94 4.72
N LEU A 35 10.08 -1.47 5.92
CA LEU A 35 8.99 -1.03 6.78
C LEU A 35 9.20 0.45 7.19
N LEU A 36 8.26 1.31 6.81
CA LEU A 36 8.25 2.72 7.18
C LEU A 36 7.43 2.95 8.45
N TYR A 37 6.21 2.44 8.47
CA TYR A 37 5.19 2.68 9.50
C TYR A 37 4.43 1.39 9.82
N ARG A 38 4.09 1.20 11.09
CA ARG A 38 3.18 0.16 11.58
C ARG A 38 2.30 0.75 12.68
N ALA A 39 0.99 0.80 12.47
CA ALA A 39 0.08 1.50 13.39
C ALA A 39 0.17 1.01 14.85
N SER A 40 0.34 -0.30 15.07
CA SER A 40 0.50 -0.88 16.41
C SER A 40 1.81 -0.51 17.12
N ARG A 41 2.80 0.02 16.39
CA ARG A 41 4.10 0.48 16.91
C ARG A 41 4.17 2.00 16.97
N ASP A 42 3.67 2.67 15.93
CA ASP A 42 3.94 4.08 15.65
C ASP A 42 2.74 5.00 15.94
N GLY A 43 1.57 4.46 16.28
CA GLY A 43 0.33 5.21 16.49
C GLY A 43 -0.67 5.02 15.35
N TRP A 44 -1.95 5.26 15.60
CA TRP A 44 -3.04 5.01 14.65
C TRP A 44 -3.52 6.27 13.91
N GLY A 45 -2.97 7.44 14.23
CA GLY A 45 -3.37 8.71 13.64
C GLY A 45 -2.81 8.90 12.23
N GLY A 46 -3.54 9.64 11.39
CA GLY A 46 -3.03 10.03 10.06
C GLY A 46 -1.71 10.80 10.12
N LYS A 47 -1.54 11.64 11.14
CA LYS A 47 -0.28 12.34 11.40
C LYS A 47 0.89 11.39 11.72
N ASP A 48 0.63 10.27 12.38
CA ASP A 48 1.66 9.26 12.68
C ASP A 48 2.12 8.58 11.39
N PHE A 49 1.18 8.25 10.50
CA PHE A 49 1.47 7.76 9.17
C PHE A 49 2.27 8.78 8.35
N HIS A 50 1.77 10.01 8.21
CA HIS A 50 2.40 11.04 7.38
C HIS A 50 3.78 11.46 7.92
N GLY A 51 3.99 11.46 9.24
CA GLY A 51 5.29 11.73 9.86
C GLY A 51 6.38 10.74 9.44
N LEU A 52 6.02 9.51 9.08
CA LEU A 52 6.96 8.44 8.70
C LEU A 52 6.97 8.13 7.20
N CYS A 53 5.85 8.33 6.50
CA CYS A 53 5.65 7.92 5.11
C CYS A 53 5.79 9.06 4.09
N ASP A 54 5.69 10.33 4.49
CA ASP A 54 5.81 11.45 3.54
C ASP A 54 7.20 11.51 2.89
N ASN A 55 7.21 11.79 1.59
CA ASN A 55 8.41 11.95 0.76
C ASN A 55 9.34 10.70 0.73
N LYS A 56 8.80 9.50 0.96
CA LYS A 56 9.58 8.24 0.95
C LYS A 56 9.59 7.50 -0.38
N GLY A 57 8.97 8.07 -1.42
CA GLY A 57 8.83 7.41 -2.72
C GLY A 57 7.59 6.50 -2.77
N PRO A 58 7.58 5.53 -3.71
CA PRO A 58 6.53 4.53 -3.83
C PRO A 58 6.30 3.79 -2.50
N THR A 59 5.04 3.50 -2.20
CA THR A 59 4.70 2.75 -0.97
C THR A 59 3.67 1.66 -1.24
N VAL A 60 3.79 0.57 -0.49
CA VAL A 60 2.75 -0.43 -0.33
C VAL A 60 2.14 -0.25 1.05
N THR A 61 0.84 -0.01 1.10
CA THR A 61 0.06 -0.03 2.34
C THR A 61 -0.58 -1.40 2.48
N VAL A 62 -0.43 -2.02 3.65
CA VAL A 62 -1.09 -3.30 3.98
C VAL A 62 -1.92 -3.13 5.25
N ILE A 63 -3.17 -3.57 5.18
CA ILE A 63 -4.17 -3.49 6.25
C ILE A 63 -4.62 -4.90 6.56
N GLN A 64 -4.61 -5.26 7.84
CA GLN A 64 -5.29 -6.44 8.36
C GLN A 64 -6.49 -5.98 9.18
N SER A 65 -7.67 -6.45 8.78
CA SER A 65 -8.89 -6.19 9.54
C SER A 65 -9.01 -7.14 10.74
N SER A 66 -9.93 -6.83 11.65
CA SER A 66 -10.27 -7.71 12.78
C SER A 66 -10.85 -9.07 12.36
N GLY A 67 -11.32 -9.21 11.12
CA GLY A 67 -11.79 -10.47 10.53
C GLY A 67 -10.69 -11.25 9.79
N GLU A 68 -9.41 -10.96 10.05
CA GLU A 68 -8.26 -11.60 9.42
C GLU A 68 -8.14 -11.40 7.90
N TYR A 69 -8.93 -10.50 7.30
CA TYR A 69 -8.75 -10.10 5.91
C TYR A 69 -7.55 -9.19 5.76
N VAL A 70 -6.78 -9.42 4.69
CA VAL A 70 -5.62 -8.62 4.34
C VAL A 70 -5.84 -8.02 2.96
N PHE A 71 -5.71 -6.70 2.89
CA PHE A 71 -5.89 -5.90 1.70
C PHE A 71 -5.07 -4.62 1.79
N GLY A 72 -5.07 -3.83 0.73
CA GLY A 72 -4.31 -2.60 0.73
C GLY A 72 -4.20 -1.98 -0.65
N GLY A 73 -3.16 -1.17 -0.82
CA GLY A 73 -2.92 -0.45 -2.05
C GLY A 73 -1.45 -0.11 -2.25
N PHE A 74 -1.09 0.07 -3.51
CA PHE A 74 0.19 0.58 -3.93
C PHE A 74 0.00 1.94 -4.61
N THR A 75 0.94 2.85 -4.40
CA THR A 75 1.10 4.08 -5.17
C THR A 75 2.57 4.29 -5.51
N GLU A 76 2.85 4.70 -6.74
CA GLU A 76 4.20 5.02 -7.21
C GLU A 76 4.67 6.43 -6.85
N ILE A 77 3.77 7.29 -6.37
CA ILE A 77 4.12 8.64 -5.94
C ILE A 77 4.35 8.66 -4.43
N SER A 78 5.14 9.65 -3.97
CA SER A 78 5.31 9.86 -2.54
C SER A 78 4.05 10.45 -1.94
N TRP A 79 3.63 9.94 -0.78
CA TRP A 79 2.69 10.66 0.07
C TRP A 79 3.24 12.04 0.40
N THR A 80 2.31 12.98 0.51
CA THR A 80 2.54 14.31 1.07
C THR A 80 1.37 14.62 1.99
N SER A 81 1.52 15.68 2.77
CA SER A 81 0.44 16.27 3.56
C SER A 81 -0.14 17.54 2.91
N SER A 82 -0.02 17.67 1.57
CA SER A 82 -0.37 18.91 0.86
C SER A 82 -1.85 19.05 0.49
N GLY A 83 -2.66 18.05 0.82
CA GLY A 83 -4.05 17.93 0.40
C GLY A 83 -4.21 17.67 -1.08
N GLY A 84 -5.47 17.41 -1.46
CA GLY A 84 -5.87 17.27 -2.85
C GLY A 84 -5.64 15.87 -3.42
N LYS A 85 -6.30 15.64 -4.56
CA LYS A 85 -6.23 14.41 -5.35
C LYS A 85 -4.96 14.42 -6.18
N LYS A 86 -4.26 13.29 -6.28
CA LYS A 86 -3.03 13.18 -7.04
C LYS A 86 -3.12 12.03 -8.05
N PRO A 87 -2.54 12.23 -9.25
CA PRO A 87 -2.40 11.18 -10.22
C PRO A 87 -1.35 10.17 -9.79
N SER A 88 -1.67 8.89 -9.95
CA SER A 88 -0.75 7.78 -9.74
C SER A 88 -1.10 6.67 -10.73
N PRO A 89 -0.78 6.79 -12.03
CA PRO A 89 -1.17 5.82 -13.07
C PRO A 89 -0.88 4.34 -12.79
N LYS A 90 0.14 4.02 -11.99
CA LYS A 90 0.48 2.65 -11.59
C LYS A 90 -0.14 2.24 -10.26
N ALA A 91 -0.92 3.11 -9.61
CA ALA A 91 -1.60 2.73 -8.38
C ALA A 91 -2.60 1.60 -8.64
N PHE A 92 -2.67 0.70 -7.67
CA PHE A 92 -3.61 -0.41 -7.67
C PHE A 92 -4.02 -0.73 -6.24
N LEU A 93 -5.22 -1.27 -6.09
CA LEU A 93 -5.67 -1.91 -4.86
C LEU A 93 -5.40 -3.40 -4.93
N PHE A 94 -5.34 -4.06 -3.78
CA PHE A 94 -5.25 -5.51 -3.72
C PHE A 94 -5.99 -6.08 -2.52
N ALA A 95 -6.36 -7.35 -2.64
CA ALA A 95 -6.80 -8.19 -1.54
C ALA A 95 -5.99 -9.50 -1.57
N LEU A 96 -5.46 -9.90 -0.42
CA LEU A 96 -4.70 -11.14 -0.23
C LEU A 96 -5.56 -12.22 0.45
N ARG A 97 -6.38 -11.82 1.43
CA ARG A 97 -7.33 -12.68 2.14
C ARG A 97 -8.73 -12.09 2.06
N THR A 98 -9.69 -12.87 1.56
CA THR A 98 -11.10 -12.46 1.37
C THR A 98 -12.06 -13.43 2.08
N HIS A 99 -13.26 -12.96 2.41
CA HIS A 99 -14.27 -13.77 3.12
C HIS A 99 -14.83 -14.94 2.29
N SER A 100 -14.80 -14.84 0.96
CA SER A 100 -15.44 -15.79 0.06
C SER A 100 -14.52 -16.92 -0.43
N GLY A 101 -13.31 -17.06 0.14
CA GLY A 101 -12.31 -18.01 -0.35
C GLY A 101 -11.78 -17.67 -1.75
N LEU A 102 -12.02 -16.45 -2.23
CA LEU A 102 -11.39 -15.95 -3.45
C LEU A 102 -9.91 -15.73 -3.14
N GLY A 103 -9.06 -16.23 -4.03
CA GLY A 103 -7.62 -16.06 -3.95
C GLY A 103 -7.20 -14.58 -4.08
N PRO A 104 -5.89 -14.31 -4.01
CA PRO A 104 -5.35 -12.96 -4.13
C PRO A 104 -5.83 -12.26 -5.40
N ALA A 105 -6.23 -11.00 -5.27
CA ALA A 105 -6.76 -10.20 -6.36
C ALA A 105 -6.04 -8.84 -6.43
N LYS A 106 -5.57 -8.49 -7.64
CA LYS A 106 -5.06 -7.16 -7.98
C LYS A 106 -6.13 -6.38 -8.72
N MET A 107 -6.43 -5.18 -8.24
CA MET A 107 -7.44 -4.29 -8.82
C MET A 107 -6.74 -3.05 -9.37
N ARG A 108 -6.56 -3.02 -10.68
CA ARG A 108 -6.02 -1.85 -11.39
C ARG A 108 -7.08 -0.76 -11.49
N GLN A 109 -6.63 0.48 -11.60
CA GLN A 109 -7.52 1.61 -11.90
C GLN A 109 -8.32 1.33 -13.19
N THR A 110 -9.61 1.67 -13.15
CA THR A 110 -10.53 1.56 -14.29
C THR A 110 -10.98 2.95 -14.71
N GLY A 111 -11.16 3.18 -16.02
CA GLY A 111 -11.58 4.47 -16.57
C GLY A 111 -10.46 5.26 -17.25
N LYS A 112 -10.80 6.47 -17.72
CA LYS A 112 -9.92 7.30 -18.58
C LYS A 112 -9.00 8.25 -17.81
N SER A 113 -9.24 8.49 -16.52
CA SER A 113 -8.45 9.42 -15.71
C SER A 113 -7.87 8.69 -14.51
N SER A 114 -6.56 8.88 -14.31
CA SER A 114 -5.83 8.45 -13.11
C SER A 114 -5.65 9.61 -12.14
N ASP A 115 -6.28 10.76 -12.38
CA ASP A 115 -6.00 12.01 -11.67
C ASP A 115 -6.34 11.91 -10.18
N TRP A 116 -7.21 10.97 -9.82
CA TRP A 116 -7.82 10.80 -8.50
C TRP A 116 -7.42 9.46 -7.86
N ALA A 117 -6.20 9.01 -8.14
CA ALA A 117 -5.69 7.73 -7.66
C ALA A 117 -5.45 7.70 -6.14
N VAL A 118 -4.96 8.81 -5.57
CA VAL A 118 -4.71 8.96 -4.12
C VAL A 118 -5.04 10.37 -3.62
N TYR A 119 -5.31 10.51 -2.32
CA TYR A 119 -5.60 11.80 -1.68
C TYR A 119 -4.64 12.06 -0.52
N HIS A 120 -4.01 13.24 -0.51
CA HIS A 120 -2.84 13.54 0.33
C HIS A 120 -3.18 14.41 1.55
N LYS A 121 -4.21 14.04 2.31
CA LYS A 121 -4.65 14.82 3.48
C LYS A 121 -3.88 14.41 4.74
N GLY A 122 -3.08 15.34 5.28
CA GLY A 122 -2.14 15.06 6.36
C GLY A 122 -2.76 14.62 7.69
N GLU A 123 -4.07 14.83 7.89
CA GLU A 123 -4.80 14.35 9.07
C GLU A 123 -5.31 12.91 8.91
N ASP A 124 -5.38 12.40 7.68
CA ASP A 124 -5.92 11.09 7.37
C ASP A 124 -4.79 10.06 7.16
N GLY A 125 -5.12 8.78 7.17
CA GLY A 125 -4.19 7.74 6.74
C GLY A 125 -4.02 7.72 5.22
N PRO A 126 -3.43 6.65 4.66
CA PRO A 126 -3.34 6.50 3.22
C PRO A 126 -4.74 6.37 2.60
N ILE A 127 -5.04 7.20 1.59
CA ILE A 127 -6.31 7.20 0.86
C ILE A 127 -6.05 6.85 -0.60
N PHE A 128 -6.74 5.81 -1.08
CA PHE A 128 -6.70 5.33 -2.46
C PHE A 128 -8.09 5.43 -3.10
N GLY A 129 -8.15 5.94 -4.33
CA GLY A 129 -9.37 6.18 -5.08
C GLY A 129 -10.19 7.38 -4.57
N GLY A 130 -11.08 7.91 -5.43
CA GLY A 130 -12.01 8.98 -5.08
C GLY A 130 -12.69 9.62 -6.26
#